data_AF-A0A382W1X9-F1
#
_entry.id   AF-A0A382W1X9-F1
#
_cell.length_a   1.000
_cell.length_b   1.000
_cell.length_c   1.000
_cell.angle_alpha   90.00
_cell.angle_beta   90.00
_cell.angle_gamma   90.00
#
_symmetry.space_group_name_H-M   'P 1'
#
loop_
_entity.id
_entity.type
_entity.pdbx_description
1 polymer ?
#
loop_
_entity_poly.entity_id
_entity_poly.type
_entity_poly.pdbx_seq_one_letter_code
_entity_poly.pdbx_strand_id
1 'polypeptide(L)'
;MAADKKGILTYVQLMKEDLAVFRIVPEDGTIPDYEAGQFITLGMPIASENNKIIRRAYSIASHPENKQYIELVIRWVRKPLPGRVTTALFNAGEGDEVSWIPPTGAALKINEKMGDGSK
;
A
#
# COMPACT_ATOMS: atom_id res chain seq x y z
N MET A 1 -9.32 11.74 12.68
CA MET A 1 -8.07 11.18 12.14
C MET A 1 -8.29 9.69 11.99
N ALA A 2 -7.99 9.11 10.82
CA ALA A 2 -8.12 7.65 10.64
C ALA A 2 -7.05 6.95 11.49
N ALA A 3 -7.45 5.89 12.21
CA ALA A 3 -6.55 5.15 13.08
C ALA A 3 -5.65 4.21 12.25
N ASP A 4 -4.38 4.10 12.62
CA ASP A 4 -3.48 3.10 12.05
C ASP A 4 -3.93 1.70 12.46
N LYS A 5 -4.10 0.84 11.47
CA LYS A 5 -4.25 -0.60 11.64
C LYS A 5 -2.91 -1.28 11.44
N LYS A 6 -2.77 -2.47 12.02
CA LYS A 6 -1.65 -3.37 11.76
C LYS A 6 -1.97 -4.35 10.64
N GLY A 7 -0.93 -4.80 9.95
CA GLY A 7 -1.00 -5.89 8.99
C GLY A 7 0.36 -6.56 8.88
N ILE A 8 0.37 -7.73 8.25
CA ILE A 8 1.55 -8.56 8.04
C ILE A 8 1.83 -8.64 6.54
N LEU A 9 3.11 -8.52 6.17
CA LEU A 9 3.56 -8.86 4.82
C LEU A 9 3.49 -10.37 4.65
N THR A 10 2.62 -10.86 3.77
CA THR A 10 2.45 -12.30 3.53
C THR A 10 3.04 -12.76 2.20
N TYR A 11 3.48 -11.81 1.37
CA TYR A 11 4.12 -12.10 0.09
C TYR A 11 5.00 -10.94 -0.33
N VAL A 12 6.23 -11.24 -0.71
CA VAL A 12 7.15 -10.27 -1.31
C VAL A 12 7.79 -10.89 -2.55
N GLN A 13 7.56 -10.29 -3.72
CA GLN A 13 8.17 -10.75 -4.97
C GLN A 13 8.85 -9.60 -5.70
N LEU A 14 10.16 -9.71 -5.87
CA LEU A 14 10.93 -8.80 -6.72
C LEU A 14 10.62 -9.10 -8.19
N MET A 15 10.07 -8.12 -8.91
CA MET A 15 9.78 -8.24 -10.35
C MET A 15 10.95 -7.74 -11.20
N LYS A 16 11.59 -6.65 -10.75
CA LYS A 16 12.78 -6.03 -11.33
C LYS A 16 13.63 -5.47 -10.19
N GLU A 17 14.84 -5.02 -10.51
CA GLU A 17 15.79 -4.46 -9.53
C GLU A 17 15.18 -3.41 -8.57
N ASP A 18 14.22 -2.61 -9.04
CA ASP A 18 13.55 -1.57 -8.24
C ASP A 18 12.03 -1.67 -8.24
N LEU A 19 11.46 -2.84 -8.53
CA LEU A 19 10.00 -3.03 -8.56
C LEU A 19 9.64 -4.35 -7.88
N ALA A 20 8.76 -4.30 -6.89
CA ALA A 20 8.31 -5.48 -6.18
C ALA A 20 6.81 -5.46 -5.91
N VAL A 21 6.22 -6.65 -5.86
CA VAL A 21 4.87 -6.91 -5.39
C VAL A 21 4.93 -7.19 -3.89
N PHE A 22 4.07 -6.51 -3.14
CA PHE A 22 3.88 -6.72 -1.70
C PHE A 22 2.42 -7.08 -1.46
N ARG A 23 2.16 -8.14 -0.70
CA ARG A 23 0.81 -8.44 -0.20
C ARG A 23 0.75 -8.25 1.30
N ILE A 24 -0.29 -7.57 1.75
CA ILE A 24 -0.55 -7.29 3.15
C ILE A 24 -1.86 -7.95 3.54
N VAL A 25 -1.83 -8.67 4.65
CA VAL A 25 -3.03 -9.18 5.31
C VAL A 25 -3.20 -8.41 6.63
N PRO A 26 -4.35 -7.74 6.84
CA PRO A 26 -4.66 -7.10 8.12
C PRO A 26 -4.58 -8.09 9.28
N GLU A 27 -4.14 -7.63 10.45
CA GLU A 27 -4.05 -8.49 11.65
C GLU A 27 -5.43 -9.01 12.08
N ASP A 28 -6.49 -8.23 11.85
CA ASP A 28 -7.89 -8.61 12.08
C ASP A 28 -8.45 -9.53 10.97
N GLY A 29 -7.65 -9.89 9.97
CA GLY A 29 -8.00 -10.72 8.83
C GLY A 29 -9.03 -10.11 7.88
N THR A 30 -9.49 -8.89 8.13
CA THR A 30 -10.64 -8.31 7.42
C THR A 30 -10.16 -7.30 6.38
N ILE A 31 -10.26 -7.67 5.10
CA ILE A 31 -10.00 -6.75 4.00
C ILE A 31 -11.19 -5.78 3.87
N PRO A 32 -10.98 -4.46 4.00
CA PRO A 32 -12.07 -3.49 3.87
C PRO A 32 -12.62 -3.46 2.44
N ASP A 33 -13.84 -2.98 2.29
CA ASP A 33 -14.37 -2.67 0.97
C ASP A 33 -13.66 -1.44 0.37
N TYR A 34 -13.37 -1.53 -0.92
CA TYR A 34 -12.79 -0.46 -1.72
C TYR A 34 -13.24 -0.58 -3.16
N GLU A 35 -13.05 0.47 -3.93
CA GLU A 35 -13.30 0.51 -5.37
C GLU A 35 -11.97 0.64 -6.12
N ALA A 36 -11.95 0.19 -7.38
CA ALA A 36 -10.78 0.30 -8.24
C ALA A 36 -10.34 1.77 -8.37
N GLY A 37 -9.02 2.00 -8.28
CA GLY A 37 -8.41 3.33 -8.29
C GLY A 37 -8.11 3.92 -6.90
N GLN A 38 -8.63 3.32 -5.83
CA GLN A 38 -8.30 3.74 -4.46
C GLN A 38 -6.89 3.31 -4.02
N PHE A 39 -6.40 3.96 -2.97
CA PHE A 39 -5.08 3.71 -2.37
C PHE A 39 -5.19 3.54 -0.86
N ILE A 40 -4.25 2.80 -0.27
CA ILE A 40 -4.03 2.78 1.17
C ILE A 40 -2.84 3.68 1.53
N THR A 41 -2.78 4.12 2.79
CA THR A 41 -1.58 4.77 3.31
C THR A 41 -0.81 3.78 4.16
N LEU A 42 0.38 3.42 3.71
CA LEU A 42 1.25 2.41 4.33
C LEU A 42 2.32 3.11 5.15
N GLY A 43 2.65 2.58 6.32
CA GLY A 43 3.63 3.14 7.22
C GLY A 43 4.63 2.11 7.71
N MET A 44 5.90 2.52 7.71
CA MET A 44 7.03 1.72 8.16
C MET A 44 7.79 2.43 9.28
N PRO A 45 8.33 1.69 10.27
CA PRO A 45 9.31 2.23 11.20
C PRO A 45 10.63 2.50 10.47
N ILE A 46 11.19 3.70 10.67
CA ILE A 46 12.46 4.08 10.08
C ILE A 46 13.56 3.97 11.14
N ALA A 47 14.40 2.95 11.04
CA ALA A 47 15.45 2.65 12.01
C ALA A 47 16.39 3.85 12.27
N SER A 48 16.77 4.57 11.21
CA SER A 48 17.63 5.76 11.31
C SER A 48 16.97 6.96 12.00
N GLU A 49 15.66 6.93 12.20
CA GLU A 49 14.88 7.99 12.86
C GLU A 49 14.23 7.47 14.16
N ASN A 50 14.96 6.65 14.92
CA ASN A 50 14.49 6.08 16.20
C ASN A 50 13.15 5.34 16.07
N ASN A 51 13.00 4.55 15.01
CA ASN A 51 11.79 3.79 14.65
C ASN A 51 10.52 4.65 14.50
N LYS A 52 10.68 5.94 14.16
CA LYS A 52 9.54 6.79 13.81
C LYS A 52 8.77 6.21 12.62
N ILE A 53 7.45 6.07 12.77
CA ILE A 53 6.57 5.62 11.68
C ILE A 53 6.41 6.73 10.64
N ILE A 54 6.87 6.47 9.42
CA ILE A 54 6.66 7.35 8.26
C ILE A 54 5.67 6.69 7.30
N ARG A 55 4.72 7.49 6.81
CA ARG A 55 3.58 7.04 6.01
C ARG A 55 3.62 7.57 4.58
N ARG A 56 3.23 6.75 3.61
CA ARG A 56 3.07 7.12 2.20
C ARG A 56 1.88 6.39 1.56
N ALA A 57 1.24 7.05 0.61
CA ALA A 57 0.13 6.49 -0.14
C ALA A 57 0.63 5.54 -1.23
N TYR A 58 -0.04 4.39 -1.38
CA TYR A 58 0.20 3.42 -2.44
C TYR A 58 -1.13 2.90 -2.97
N SER A 59 -1.32 2.97 -4.29
CA SER A 59 -2.52 2.48 -4.96
C SER A 59 -2.66 0.97 -4.79
N ILE A 60 -3.91 0.53 -4.59
CA ILE A 60 -4.23 -0.89 -4.47
C ILE A 60 -4.20 -1.50 -5.86
N ALA A 61 -3.44 -2.58 -6.03
CA ALA A 61 -3.31 -3.31 -7.28
C ALA A 61 -4.26 -4.52 -7.36
N SER A 62 -4.71 -5.06 -6.22
CA SER A 62 -5.67 -6.17 -6.17
C SER A 62 -7.09 -5.73 -6.55
N HIS A 63 -7.84 -6.63 -7.16
CA HIS A 63 -9.26 -6.41 -7.49
C HIS A 63 -10.12 -6.23 -6.22
N PRO A 64 -11.10 -5.30 -6.18
CA PRO A 64 -12.01 -5.08 -5.04
C PRO A 64 -12.70 -6.30 -4.43
N GLU A 65 -12.99 -7.31 -5.25
CA GLU A 65 -13.61 -8.57 -4.82
C GLU A 65 -12.61 -9.52 -4.12
N ASN A 66 -11.31 -9.26 -4.22
CA ASN A 66 -10.32 -10.01 -3.47
C ASN A 66 -10.40 -9.61 -1.99
N LYS A 67 -10.88 -10.53 -1.16
CA LYS A 67 -10.95 -10.38 0.30
C LYS A 67 -9.88 -11.18 1.04
N GLN A 68 -8.83 -11.63 0.37
CA GLN A 68 -7.75 -12.40 0.99
C GLN A 68 -6.54 -11.55 1.37
N TYR A 69 -6.22 -10.52 0.58
CA TYR A 69 -5.05 -9.66 0.78
C TYR A 69 -5.21 -8.33 0.06
N ILE A 70 -4.44 -7.32 0.49
CA ILE A 70 -4.23 -6.09 -0.26
C ILE A 70 -2.91 -6.24 -1.01
N GLU A 71 -2.94 -6.15 -2.34
CA GLU A 71 -1.74 -6.21 -3.18
C GLU A 71 -1.30 -4.81 -3.59
N LEU A 72 0.00 -4.57 -3.54
CA LEU A 72 0.64 -3.32 -3.93
C LEU A 72 1.81 -3.63 -4.85
N VAL A 73 2.00 -2.80 -5.86
CA VAL A 73 3.17 -2.84 -6.73
C VAL A 73 3.97 -1.56 -6.48
N ILE A 74 5.14 -1.70 -5.87
CA ILE A 74 5.90 -0.56 -5.35
C ILE A 74 7.25 -0.47 -6.03
N ARG A 75 7.59 0.74 -6.49
CA ARG A 75 8.93 1.07 -6.98
C ARG A 75 9.84 1.52 -5.85
N TRP A 76 11.06 1.00 -5.79
CA TRP A 76 12.10 1.51 -4.91
C TRP A 76 12.68 2.84 -5.44
N VAL A 77 12.43 3.91 -4.69
CA VAL A 77 13.02 5.22 -4.95
C VAL A 77 14.46 5.23 -4.43
N ARG A 78 15.44 5.26 -5.34
CA ARG A 78 16.88 5.20 -4.99
C ARG A 78 17.64 6.50 -5.20
N LYS A 79 17.14 7.38 -6.08
CA LYS A 79 17.79 8.65 -6.45
C LYS A 79 16.80 9.81 -6.34
N PRO A 80 17.27 11.04 -6.04
CA PRO A 80 18.66 11.38 -5.69
C PRO A 80 19.07 10.86 -4.31
N LEU A 81 18.11 10.63 -3.41
CA LEU A 81 18.30 9.96 -2.13
C LEU A 81 17.32 8.78 -2.01
N PRO A 82 17.69 7.70 -1.29
CA PRO A 82 16.77 6.59 -1.05
C PRO A 82 15.50 7.05 -0.33
N GLY A 83 14.35 6.64 -0.85
CA GLY A 83 13.06 6.93 -0.24
C GLY A 83 12.93 6.17 1.08
N ARG A 84 12.54 6.86 2.16
CA ARG A 84 12.51 6.29 3.51
C ARG A 84 11.63 5.04 3.61
N VAL A 85 10.36 5.17 3.22
CA VAL A 85 9.37 4.09 3.31
C VAL A 85 9.67 2.96 2.32
N THR A 86 10.03 3.30 1.08
CA THR A 86 10.34 2.29 0.07
C THR A 86 11.62 1.51 0.40
N THR A 87 12.63 2.17 0.97
CA THR A 87 13.83 1.47 1.47
C THR A 87 13.50 0.55 2.64
N ALA A 88 12.67 0.98 3.59
CA ALA A 88 12.23 0.12 4.68
C ALA A 88 11.43 -1.10 4.19
N LEU A 89 10.51 -0.91 3.21
CA LEU A 89 9.73 -1.99 2.61
C LEU A 89 10.61 -3.00 1.86
N PHE A 90 11.58 -2.53 1.06
CA PHE A 90 12.45 -3.42 0.29
C PHE A 90 13.47 -4.18 1.17
N ASN A 91 13.66 -3.73 2.41
CA ASN A 91 14.44 -4.45 3.43
C ASN A 91 13.58 -5.35 4.32
N ALA A 92 12.25 -5.29 4.19
CA ALA A 92 11.30 -6.13 4.94
C ALA A 92 11.03 -7.43 4.19
N GLY A 93 10.73 -8.48 4.94
CA GLY A 93 10.39 -9.81 4.44
C GLY A 93 8.96 -10.21 4.75
N GLU A 94 8.60 -11.42 4.32
CA GLU A 94 7.37 -12.07 4.74
C GLU A 94 7.39 -12.31 6.26
N GLY A 95 6.27 -12.03 6.93
CA GLY A 95 6.13 -12.10 8.39
C GLY A 95 6.33 -10.75 9.09
N ASP A 96 6.92 -9.75 8.43
CA ASP A 96 7.14 -8.44 9.04
C ASP A 96 5.84 -7.63 9.17
N GLU A 97 5.74 -6.87 10.26
CA GLU A 97 4.62 -5.98 10.55
C GLU A 97 4.69 -4.67 9.76
N VAL A 98 3.53 -4.23 9.30
CA VAL A 98 3.34 -2.92 8.67
C VAL A 98 2.16 -2.19 9.31
N SER A 99 2.27 -0.86 9.42
CA SER A 99 1.11 -0.02 9.74
C SER A 99 0.41 0.40 8.45
N TRP A 100 -0.91 0.50 8.47
CA TRP A 100 -1.66 0.97 7.32
C TRP A 100 -2.95 1.68 7.72
N ILE A 101 -3.41 2.57 6.85
CA ILE A 101 -4.68 3.28 6.97
C ILE A 101 -5.60 2.77 5.86
N PRO A 102 -6.89 2.51 6.15
CA PRO A 102 -7.86 2.01 5.19
C PRO A 102 -7.97 2.82 3.88
N PRO A 103 -8.55 2.20 2.83
CA PRO A 103 -8.61 2.76 1.49
C PRO A 103 -9.29 4.14 1.41
N THR A 104 -8.72 5.05 0.63
CA THR A 104 -9.27 6.37 0.30
C THR A 104 -9.01 6.72 -1.17
N GLY A 105 -9.39 7.92 -1.62
CA GLY A 105 -9.12 8.40 -2.98
C GLY A 105 -10.32 8.33 -3.93
N ALA A 106 -11.46 8.91 -3.53
CA ALA A 106 -12.67 8.92 -4.36
C ALA A 106 -12.50 9.58 -5.73
N ALA A 107 -11.55 10.51 -5.88
CA ALA A 107 -11.28 11.21 -7.14
C ALA A 107 -10.62 10.34 -8.22
N LEU A 108 -10.11 9.16 -7.86
CA LEU A 108 -9.43 8.24 -8.78
C LEU A 108 -10.31 7.05 -9.21
N LYS A 109 -11.59 7.07 -8.80
CA LYS A 109 -12.56 6.05 -9.19
C LYS A 109 -12.91 6.17 -10.68
N ILE A 110 -13.40 5.08 -11.25
CA ILE A 110 -13.91 5.05 -12.62
C ILE A 110 -15.05 6.07 -12.73
N ASN A 111 -14.98 6.93 -13.74
CA ASN A 111 -16.02 7.90 -13.99
C ASN A 111 -17.16 7.23 -14.76
N GLU A 112 -18.33 7.14 -14.13
CA GLU A 112 -19.58 6.64 -14.71
C GLU A 112 -20.28 7.71 -15.59
N LYS A 113 -19.57 8.77 -15.99
CA LYS A 113 -20.08 9.78 -16.91
C LYS A 113 -19.25 9.80 -18.18
N MET A 114 -19.94 9.89 -19.31
CA MET A 114 -19.34 10.15 -20.61
C MET A 114 -18.70 11.54 -20.65
N GLY A 115 -17.85 11.79 -21.65
CA GLY A 115 -17.12 13.06 -21.80
C GLY A 115 -18.03 14.28 -21.99
N ASP A 116 -19.29 14.08 -22.39
CA ASP A 116 -20.33 15.11 -22.51
C ASP A 116 -21.12 15.34 -21.21
N GLY A 117 -20.80 14.60 -20.14
CA GLY A 117 -21.44 14.69 -18.83
C GLY A 117 -22.72 13.87 -18.68
N SER A 118 -23.17 13.15 -19.72
CA SER A 118 -24.23 12.16 -19.61
C SER A 118 -23.76 10.91 -18.85
N LYS A 119 -24.70 10.12 -18.32
CA LYS A 119 -24.40 8.81 -17.73
C LYS A 119 -24.45 7.74 -18.82
#